data_AF-A0A3D4DVI9-F1
#
_entry.id   AF-A0A3D4DVI9-F1
#
_cell.length_a   1.000
_cell.length_b   1.000
_cell.length_c   1.000
_cell.angle_alpha   90.00
_cell.angle_beta   90.00
_cell.angle_gamma   90.00
#
_symmetry.space_group_name_H-M   'P 1'
#
loop_
_entity.id
_entity.type
_entity.pdbx_description
1 polymer ?
#
loop_
_entity_poly.entity_id
_entity_poly.type
_entity_poly.pdbx_seq_one_letter_code
_entity_poly.pdbx_strand_id
1 'polypeptide(L)'
;MRLFVLAAVMLIAATGASRSDVPSGDGQWIARLENAGRSLAIANAATGVVTHIRTLESRDHVITRAAALIAVPARRSFLVALDGVPELWEIALFPDAGPFHDGFVHSYETGMEESLPAEEGMFARLRIVLDAPVAALEPVAGKRYAVIGTRIDGTRVEINLAAKREVAVLPPG
;
A
#
# COMPACT_ATOMS: atom_id res chain seq x y z
N MET A 1 6.69 -9.11 51.33
CA MET A 1 7.81 -8.56 50.54
C MET A 1 8.52 -9.77 49.92
N ARG A 2 8.54 -10.09 48.62
CA ARG A 2 8.26 -9.39 47.36
C ARG A 2 7.68 -10.41 46.35
N LEU A 3 6.70 -9.97 45.56
CA LEU A 3 6.13 -10.68 44.41
C LEU A 3 7.14 -10.60 43.26
N PHE A 4 7.52 -11.73 42.65
CA PHE A 4 8.26 -11.72 41.38
C PHE A 4 7.24 -11.72 40.23
N VAL A 5 7.12 -10.58 39.55
CA VAL A 5 6.39 -10.46 38.29
C VAL A 5 7.34 -10.89 37.18
N LEU A 6 7.06 -12.02 36.51
CA LEU A 6 7.71 -12.34 35.24
C LEU A 6 7.12 -11.42 34.16
N ALA A 7 7.86 -10.39 33.78
CA ALA A 7 7.59 -9.66 32.55
C ALA A 7 8.02 -10.55 31.37
N ALA A 8 7.04 -11.14 30.68
CA ALA A 8 7.27 -11.75 29.39
C ALA A 8 7.55 -10.64 28.37
N VAL A 9 8.84 -10.35 28.13
CA VAL A 9 9.25 -9.54 26.99
C VAL A 9 9.16 -10.44 25.76
N MET A 10 8.05 -10.34 25.03
CA MET A 10 7.90 -11.00 23.74
C MET A 10 8.68 -10.16 22.71
N LEU A 11 9.92 -10.54 22.44
CA LEU A 11 10.69 -9.99 21.33
C LEU A 11 10.13 -10.57 20.03
N ILE A 12 9.22 -9.85 19.36
CA ILE A 12 8.79 -10.21 18.01
C ILE A 12 9.88 -9.73 17.05
N ALA A 13 10.76 -10.64 16.65
CA ALA A 13 11.55 -10.45 15.44
C ALA A 13 10.56 -10.49 14.26
N ALA A 14 10.25 -9.33 13.68
CA ALA A 14 9.42 -9.23 12.49
C ALA A 14 10.20 -9.74 11.28
N THR A 15 10.22 -11.06 11.09
CA THR A 15 10.62 -11.65 9.81
C THR A 15 9.57 -11.22 8.78
N GLY A 16 10.01 -10.50 7.74
CA GLY A 16 9.20 -9.87 6.69
C GLY A 16 8.45 -10.83 5.77
N ALA A 17 7.64 -11.72 6.34
CA ALA A 17 6.56 -12.36 5.61
C ALA A 17 5.42 -11.34 5.55
N SER A 18 5.03 -10.92 4.33
CA SER A 18 3.81 -10.16 4.11
C SER A 18 2.66 -10.85 4.84
N ARG A 19 2.04 -10.20 5.83
CA ARG A 19 0.80 -10.70 6.43
C ARG A 19 -0.20 -10.87 5.29
N SER A 20 -0.71 -12.08 5.08
CA SER A 20 -1.69 -12.33 4.03
C SER A 20 -2.96 -11.52 4.25
N ASP A 21 -3.31 -11.27 5.51
CA ASP A 21 -4.51 -10.57 5.95
C ASP A 21 -4.12 -9.35 6.78
N VAL A 22 -4.59 -8.17 6.35
CA VAL A 22 -4.32 -6.88 6.99
C VAL A 22 -5.63 -6.17 7.29
N PRO A 23 -6.00 -5.97 8.57
CA PRO A 23 -7.21 -5.25 8.93
C PRO A 23 -7.05 -3.75 8.70
N SER A 24 -8.14 -3.08 8.32
CA SER A 24 -8.20 -1.62 8.27
C SER A 24 -8.16 -1.01 9.68
N GLY A 25 -7.76 0.25 9.78
CA GLY A 25 -7.66 0.94 11.07
C GLY A 25 -8.99 1.12 11.81
N ASP A 26 -10.10 1.16 11.08
CA ASP A 26 -11.47 1.20 11.62
C ASP A 26 -12.08 -0.18 11.88
N GLY A 27 -11.36 -1.26 11.55
CA GLY A 27 -11.82 -2.63 11.73
C GLY A 27 -12.99 -3.05 10.83
N GLN A 28 -13.37 -2.24 9.83
CA GLN A 28 -14.48 -2.57 8.92
C GLN A 28 -14.07 -3.50 7.77
N TRP A 29 -12.78 -3.53 7.42
CA TRP A 29 -12.27 -4.20 6.23
C TRP A 29 -11.03 -5.03 6.54
N ILE A 30 -10.84 -6.09 5.75
CA ILE A 30 -9.60 -6.89 5.72
C ILE A 30 -9.12 -6.93 4.28
N ALA A 31 -7.91 -6.42 4.04
CA ALA A 31 -7.18 -6.65 2.80
C ALA A 31 -6.51 -8.02 2.85
N ARG A 32 -6.71 -8.82 1.80
CA ARG A 32 -6.17 -10.18 1.68
C ARG A 32 -5.37 -10.34 0.41
N LEU A 33 -4.20 -10.96 0.52
CA LEU A 33 -3.40 -11.39 -0.63
C LEU A 33 -3.81 -12.82 -1.02
N GLU A 34 -4.35 -12.96 -2.23
CA GLU A 34 -4.81 -14.23 -2.79
C GLU A 34 -3.97 -14.61 -4.01
N ASN A 35 -4.17 -15.83 -4.53
CA ASN A 35 -3.51 -16.34 -5.74
C ASN A 35 -1.96 -16.23 -5.67
N ALA A 36 -1.38 -16.75 -4.58
CA ALA A 36 0.06 -16.61 -4.26
C ALA A 36 0.54 -15.14 -4.22
N GLY A 37 -0.35 -14.24 -3.80
CA GLY A 37 -0.09 -12.81 -3.67
C GLY A 37 -0.30 -12.01 -4.94
N ARG A 38 -0.83 -12.59 -6.02
CA ARG A 38 -1.10 -11.90 -7.29
C ARG A 38 -2.43 -11.16 -7.35
N SER A 39 -3.24 -11.30 -6.31
CA SER A 39 -4.53 -10.63 -6.22
C SER A 39 -4.70 -10.00 -4.85
N LEU A 40 -5.27 -8.79 -4.81
CA LEU A 40 -5.74 -8.14 -3.60
C LEU A 40 -7.26 -8.29 -3.53
N ALA A 41 -7.73 -9.00 -2.51
CA ALA A 41 -9.14 -9.07 -2.14
C ALA A 41 -9.42 -8.15 -0.94
N ILE A 42 -10.59 -7.52 -0.89
CA ILE A 42 -11.04 -6.71 0.24
C ILE A 42 -12.35 -7.29 0.75
N ALA A 43 -12.30 -7.80 1.97
CA ALA A 43 -13.43 -8.42 2.64
C ALA A 43 -14.00 -7.51 3.73
N ASN A 44 -15.31 -7.57 3.93
CA ASN A 44 -15.93 -7.04 5.14
C ASN A 44 -15.40 -7.82 6.35
N ALA A 45 -14.89 -7.12 7.36
CA ALA A 45 -14.24 -7.75 8.51
C ALA A 45 -15.20 -8.56 9.39
N ALA A 46 -16.47 -8.15 9.48
CA ALA A 46 -17.47 -8.80 10.33
C ALA A 46 -18.00 -10.09 9.70
N THR A 47 -18.20 -10.11 8.38
CA THR A 47 -18.80 -11.26 7.68
C THR A 47 -17.79 -12.13 6.94
N GLY A 48 -16.58 -11.61 6.67
CA GLY A 48 -15.57 -12.25 5.83
C GLY A 48 -15.90 -12.25 4.33
N VAL A 49 -17.05 -11.69 3.92
CA VAL A 49 -17.48 -11.62 2.52
C VAL A 49 -16.56 -10.69 1.73
N VAL A 50 -16.01 -11.21 0.64
CA VAL A 50 -15.18 -10.44 -0.29
C VAL A 50 -16.08 -9.53 -1.11
N THR A 51 -15.80 -8.23 -1.05
CA THR A 51 -16.56 -7.17 -1.74
C THR A 51 -15.85 -6.63 -2.96
N HIS A 52 -14.54 -6.82 -3.04
CA HIS A 52 -13.72 -6.32 -4.12
C HIS A 52 -12.51 -7.24 -4.31
N ILE A 53 -12.15 -7.53 -5.57
CA ILE A 53 -10.95 -8.29 -5.91
C ILE A 53 -10.29 -7.62 -7.11
N ARG A 54 -8.96 -7.50 -7.08
CA ARG A 54 -8.17 -7.03 -8.22
C ARG A 54 -6.91 -7.83 -8.39
N THR A 55 -6.53 -8.06 -9.64
CA THR A 55 -5.20 -8.56 -10.00
C THR A 55 -4.17 -7.45 -9.77
N LEU A 56 -3.00 -7.83 -9.26
CA LEU A 56 -1.87 -6.93 -9.11
C LEU A 56 -1.13 -6.83 -10.45
N GLU A 57 -1.51 -5.82 -11.23
CA GLU A 57 -0.99 -5.56 -12.58
C GLU A 57 -0.48 -4.13 -12.67
N SER A 58 0.81 -3.96 -12.92
CA SER A 58 1.45 -2.65 -13.01
C SER A 58 0.82 -1.76 -14.09
N ARG A 59 1.18 -0.48 -14.10
CA ARG A 59 0.76 0.44 -15.15
C ARG A 59 1.17 -0.05 -16.55
N ASP A 60 2.30 -0.75 -16.64
CA ASP A 60 2.84 -1.28 -17.89
C ASP A 60 2.37 -2.71 -18.17
N HIS A 61 1.23 -3.11 -17.60
CA HIS A 61 0.57 -4.42 -17.80
C HIS A 61 1.36 -5.64 -17.33
N VAL A 62 2.29 -5.46 -16.39
CA VAL A 62 3.04 -6.57 -15.79
C VAL A 62 2.27 -7.11 -14.60
N ILE A 63 1.75 -8.33 -14.72
CA ILE A 63 1.16 -9.06 -13.60
C ILE A 63 2.28 -9.52 -12.66
N THR A 64 2.18 -9.16 -11.39
CA THR A 64 3.13 -9.53 -10.35
C THR A 64 2.42 -9.90 -9.05
N ARG A 65 3.16 -10.15 -7.98
CA ARG A 65 2.65 -10.35 -6.62
C ARG A 65 2.92 -9.12 -5.76
N ALA A 66 2.31 -9.05 -4.58
CA ALA A 66 2.67 -8.04 -3.59
C ALA A 66 4.01 -8.39 -2.94
N ALA A 67 4.90 -7.40 -2.84
CA ALA A 67 6.07 -7.46 -1.96
C ALA A 67 5.68 -7.13 -0.51
N ALA A 68 4.80 -6.16 -0.33
CA ALA A 68 4.32 -5.74 0.98
C ALA A 68 2.85 -5.30 0.90
N LEU A 69 2.11 -5.55 1.98
CA LEU A 69 0.75 -5.07 2.21
C LEU A 69 0.68 -4.51 3.63
N ILE A 70 0.27 -3.25 3.77
CA ILE A 70 0.08 -2.61 5.09
C ILE A 70 -1.21 -1.76 5.11
N ALA A 71 -1.76 -1.52 6.30
CA ALA A 71 -2.78 -0.50 6.50
C ALA A 71 -2.12 0.84 6.84
N VAL A 72 -2.73 1.93 6.38
CA VAL A 72 -2.39 3.30 6.76
C VAL A 72 -3.64 3.97 7.35
N PRO A 73 -3.95 3.73 8.64
CA PRO A 73 -5.17 4.22 9.28
C PRO A 73 -5.39 5.73 9.14
N ALA A 74 -4.31 6.51 9.26
CA ALA A 74 -4.35 7.97 9.14
C ALA A 74 -4.79 8.47 7.74
N ARG A 75 -4.81 7.60 6.74
CA ARG A 75 -5.30 7.87 5.39
C ARG A 75 -6.53 7.06 5.00
N ARG A 76 -7.04 6.22 5.92
CA ARG A 76 -8.13 5.28 5.64
C ARG A 76 -7.84 4.50 4.36
N SER A 77 -6.66 3.89 4.28
CA SER A 77 -6.22 3.19 3.08
C SER A 77 -5.38 1.95 3.40
N PHE A 78 -5.26 1.09 2.40
CA PHE A 78 -4.23 0.04 2.34
C PHE A 78 -3.15 0.45 1.35
N LEU A 79 -1.91 0.06 1.61
CA LEU A 79 -0.81 0.17 0.67
C LEU A 79 -0.35 -1.20 0.19
N VAL A 80 -0.12 -1.32 -1.12
CA VAL A 80 0.48 -2.52 -1.74
C VAL A 80 1.71 -2.12 -2.52
N ALA A 81 2.89 -2.63 -2.14
CA ALA A 81 4.07 -2.56 -2.97
C ALA A 81 4.06 -3.74 -3.95
N LEU A 82 4.29 -3.48 -5.24
CA LEU A 82 4.38 -4.52 -6.26
C LEU A 82 5.78 -5.13 -6.28
N ASP A 83 5.87 -6.46 -6.32
CA ASP A 83 7.15 -7.16 -6.32
C ASP A 83 7.88 -6.99 -7.65
N GLY A 84 9.16 -6.63 -7.58
CA GLY A 84 10.02 -6.37 -8.74
C GLY A 84 9.61 -5.18 -9.62
N VAL A 85 8.56 -4.43 -9.25
CA VAL A 85 8.03 -3.31 -10.04
C VAL A 85 8.12 -2.03 -9.19
N PRO A 86 8.59 -0.90 -9.74
CA PRO A 86 8.71 0.37 -9.03
C PRO A 86 7.35 1.07 -8.90
N GLU A 87 6.38 0.41 -8.28
CA GLU A 87 5.02 0.90 -8.17
C GLU A 87 4.41 0.53 -6.80
N LEU A 88 3.80 1.54 -6.18
CA LEU A 88 3.04 1.44 -4.95
C LEU A 88 1.59 1.78 -5.24
N TRP A 89 0.66 0.99 -4.71
CA TRP A 89 -0.76 1.28 -4.75
C TRP A 89 -1.23 1.80 -3.41
N GLU A 90 -2.04 2.85 -3.42
CA GLU A 90 -2.88 3.25 -2.30
C GLU A 90 -4.35 2.95 -2.62
N ILE A 91 -4.98 2.14 -1.78
CA ILE A 91 -6.36 1.69 -1.94
C ILE A 91 -7.24 2.41 -0.92
N ALA A 92 -8.16 3.23 -1.39
CA ALA A 92 -9.00 4.04 -0.53
C ALA A 92 -10.06 3.21 0.22
N LEU A 93 -10.35 3.58 1.47
CA LEU A 93 -11.44 3.05 2.29
C LEU A 93 -12.43 4.17 2.65
N PHE A 94 -12.68 5.06 1.69
CA PHE A 94 -13.64 6.14 1.80
C PHE A 94 -14.38 6.37 0.47
N PRO A 95 -15.67 6.75 0.53
CA PRO A 95 -16.56 6.76 -0.63
C PRO A 95 -16.32 7.92 -1.61
N ASP A 96 -15.61 8.97 -1.19
CA ASP A 96 -15.31 10.17 -1.97
C ASP A 96 -13.86 10.20 -2.48
N ALA A 97 -13.23 9.03 -2.65
CA ALA A 97 -11.88 8.93 -3.19
C ALA A 97 -11.83 9.19 -4.70
N GLY A 98 -10.70 9.72 -5.18
CA GLY A 98 -10.51 9.99 -6.60
C GLY A 98 -11.14 11.30 -7.08
N PRO A 99 -11.22 11.51 -8.40
CA PRO A 99 -10.74 10.58 -9.44
C PRO A 99 -9.22 10.38 -9.40
N PHE A 100 -8.78 9.14 -9.53
CA PHE A 100 -7.37 8.76 -9.65
C PHE A 100 -7.10 8.29 -11.08
N HIS A 101 -6.34 9.08 -11.83
CA HIS A 101 -5.98 8.78 -13.22
C HIS A 101 -4.68 7.98 -13.30
N ASP A 102 -4.64 7.00 -14.20
CA ASP A 102 -3.44 6.25 -14.55
C ASP A 102 -2.55 7.06 -15.51
N GLY A 103 -1.87 8.13 -15.06
CA GLY A 103 -0.91 8.88 -15.91
C GLY A 103 -0.71 10.37 -15.58
N PHE A 104 0.25 11.00 -16.28
CA PHE A 104 0.45 12.46 -16.24
C PHE A 104 -0.67 13.14 -17.03
N VAL A 105 -1.40 14.07 -16.42
CA VAL A 105 -2.45 14.90 -17.05
C VAL A 105 -1.86 16.02 -17.93
N HIS A 106 -0.78 15.75 -18.64
CA HIS A 106 -0.11 16.74 -19.49
C HIS A 106 0.08 16.22 -20.92
N SER A 107 -1.02 15.92 -21.59
CA SER A 107 -1.11 16.11 -23.04
C SER A 107 -1.90 17.41 -23.28
N TYR A 108 -1.20 18.48 -23.66
CA TYR A 108 -1.80 19.71 -24.18
C TYR A 108 -2.13 19.57 -25.68
N GLU A 109 -2.49 18.37 -26.16
CA GLU A 109 -3.05 18.23 -27.50
C GLU A 109 -4.51 18.68 -27.48
N THR A 110 -4.74 19.86 -28.05
CA THR A 110 -6.06 20.46 -28.18
C THR A 110 -6.92 19.58 -29.08
N GLY A 111 -7.76 18.72 -28.50
CA GLY A 111 -8.77 17.94 -29.24
C GLY A 111 -8.77 16.42 -29.02
N MET A 112 -7.88 15.86 -28.19
CA MET A 112 -8.00 14.47 -27.75
C MET A 112 -8.62 14.42 -26.36
N GLU A 113 -9.86 13.93 -26.28
CA GLU A 113 -10.47 13.49 -25.03
C GLU A 113 -9.76 12.18 -24.60
N GLU A 114 -8.51 12.29 -24.12
CA GLU A 114 -7.82 11.22 -23.40
C GLU A 114 -8.45 11.09 -22.01
N SER A 115 -9.67 10.57 -21.96
CA SER A 115 -10.27 10.15 -20.71
C SER A 115 -9.63 8.83 -20.30
N LEU A 116 -8.37 8.90 -19.82
CA LEU A 116 -7.74 7.76 -19.15
C LEU A 116 -8.70 7.26 -18.07
N PRO A 117 -8.97 5.94 -17.99
CA PRO A 117 -9.90 5.40 -17.00
C PRO A 117 -9.45 5.83 -15.61
N ALA A 118 -10.31 6.60 -14.94
CA ALA A 118 -10.09 7.05 -13.59
C ALA A 118 -10.78 6.09 -12.62
N GLU A 119 -10.09 5.76 -11.53
CA GLU A 119 -10.72 5.06 -10.42
C GLU A 119 -11.26 6.07 -9.40
N GLU A 120 -12.47 5.85 -8.93
CA GLU A 120 -13.15 6.69 -7.94
C GLU A 120 -13.96 5.89 -6.93
N GLY A 121 -14.18 6.51 -5.77
CA GLY A 121 -14.99 5.98 -4.69
C GLY A 121 -14.31 4.91 -3.82
N MET A 122 -15.15 4.17 -3.11
CA MET A 122 -14.69 3.14 -2.18
C MET A 122 -13.84 2.09 -2.91
N PHE A 123 -12.65 1.80 -2.37
CA PHE A 123 -11.64 0.90 -2.95
C PHE A 123 -10.93 1.41 -4.20
N ALA A 124 -11.14 2.65 -4.63
CA ALA A 124 -10.37 3.24 -5.72
C ALA A 124 -8.87 3.12 -5.47
N ARG A 125 -8.14 2.73 -6.51
CA ARG A 125 -6.68 2.64 -6.49
C ARG A 125 -6.05 3.93 -6.99
N LEU A 126 -5.14 4.46 -6.20
CA LEU A 126 -4.16 5.44 -6.61
C LEU A 126 -2.82 4.73 -6.86
N ARG A 127 -2.22 4.94 -8.02
CA ARG A 127 -0.84 4.48 -8.31
C ARG A 127 0.17 5.56 -7.96
N ILE A 128 1.28 5.13 -7.36
CA ILE A 128 2.45 5.95 -7.03
C ILE A 128 3.64 5.27 -7.69
N VAL A 129 4.23 5.94 -8.69
CA VAL A 129 5.46 5.48 -9.33
C VAL A 129 6.63 5.78 -8.42
N LEU A 130 7.48 4.78 -8.22
CA LEU A 130 8.70 4.84 -7.42
C LEU A 130 9.92 4.92 -8.34
N ASP A 131 11.07 5.27 -7.78
CA ASP A 131 12.34 5.29 -8.52
C ASP A 131 12.90 3.87 -8.67
N ALA A 132 12.62 2.99 -7.70
CA ALA A 132 12.97 1.58 -7.73
C ALA A 132 11.98 0.71 -6.92
N PRO A 133 11.89 -0.60 -7.18
CA PRO A 133 11.04 -1.51 -6.41
C PRO A 133 11.40 -1.53 -4.93
N VAL A 134 10.38 -1.57 -4.06
CA VAL A 134 10.54 -1.73 -2.60
C VAL A 134 10.03 -3.10 -2.16
N ALA A 135 10.74 -3.73 -1.24
CA ALA A 135 10.47 -5.06 -0.70
C ALA A 135 9.64 -5.02 0.60
N ALA A 136 9.73 -3.94 1.37
CA ALA A 136 8.99 -3.76 2.62
C ALA A 136 8.49 -2.32 2.77
N LEU A 137 7.44 -2.15 3.57
CA LEU A 137 6.83 -0.86 3.89
C LEU A 137 6.67 -0.71 5.41
N GLU A 138 7.00 0.48 5.91
CA GLU A 138 6.86 0.83 7.33
C GLU A 138 6.14 2.20 7.46
N PRO A 139 5.01 2.28 8.18
CA PRO A 139 4.38 3.57 8.44
C PRO A 139 5.25 4.42 9.38
N VAL A 140 5.31 5.73 9.11
CA VAL A 140 6.02 6.66 10.00
C VAL A 140 5.07 7.19 11.07
N ALA A 141 5.39 6.89 12.34
CA ALA A 141 4.59 7.31 13.48
C ALA A 141 4.36 8.83 13.49
N GLY A 142 3.11 9.26 13.69
CA GLY A 142 2.72 10.67 13.73
C GLY A 142 2.75 11.41 12.37
N LYS A 143 3.22 10.79 11.28
CA LYS A 143 3.27 11.40 9.95
C LYS A 143 2.28 10.71 9.00
N ARG A 144 1.08 11.28 8.86
CA ARG A 144 -0.01 10.70 8.04
C ARG A 144 0.33 10.44 6.56
N TYR A 145 1.32 11.13 6.00
CA TYR A 145 1.68 11.01 4.58
C TYR A 145 3.02 10.33 4.36
N ALA A 146 3.77 9.96 5.40
CA ALA A 146 5.10 9.40 5.26
C ALA A 146 5.09 7.89 5.50
N VAL A 147 5.68 7.16 4.56
CA VAL A 147 5.92 5.73 4.64
C VAL A 147 7.35 5.48 4.24
N ILE A 148 8.04 4.60 4.95
CA ILE A 148 9.38 4.17 4.57
C ILE A 148 9.26 2.92 3.71
N GLY A 149 9.85 2.96 2.52
CA GLY A 149 10.08 1.79 1.69
C GLY A 149 11.50 1.27 1.89
N THR A 150 11.66 -0.03 2.05
CA THR A 150 12.98 -0.69 2.08
C THR A 150 13.15 -1.51 0.82
N ARG A 151 14.20 -1.23 0.04
CA ARG A 151 14.55 -1.95 -1.20
C ARG A 151 15.22 -3.29 -0.88
N ILE A 152 15.36 -4.16 -1.89
CA ILE A 152 16.00 -5.49 -1.75
C ILE A 152 17.45 -5.38 -1.27
N ASP A 153 18.17 -4.33 -1.69
CA ASP A 153 19.55 -4.05 -1.29
C ASP A 153 19.67 -3.43 0.12
N GLY A 154 18.55 -3.23 0.82
CA GLY A 154 18.50 -2.59 2.13
C GLY A 154 18.42 -1.06 2.11
N THR A 155 18.49 -0.43 0.93
CA THR A 155 18.30 1.03 0.80
C THR A 155 16.91 1.43 1.29
N ARG A 156 16.84 2.44 2.15
CA ARG A 156 15.58 2.95 2.69
C ARG A 156 15.23 4.28 2.04
N VAL A 157 13.95 4.49 1.72
CA VAL A 157 13.44 5.72 1.11
C VAL A 157 12.18 6.19 1.81
N GLU A 158 12.03 7.50 1.97
CA GLU A 158 10.77 8.10 2.42
C GLU A 158 9.88 8.38 1.21
N ILE A 159 8.69 7.78 1.23
CA ILE A 159 7.63 7.95 0.24
C ILE A 159 6.59 8.89 0.85
N ASN A 160 6.26 9.97 0.14
CA ASN A 160 5.20 10.89 0.54
C ASN A 160 3.92 10.58 -0.25
N LEU A 161 2.88 10.13 0.45
CA LEU A 161 1.61 9.69 -0.12
C LEU A 161 0.74 10.86 -0.65
N ALA A 162 0.92 12.07 -0.12
CA ALA A 162 0.25 13.26 -0.67
C ALA A 162 0.93 13.76 -1.95
N ALA A 163 2.26 13.81 -1.95
CA ALA A 163 3.05 14.19 -3.10
C ALA A 163 3.14 13.08 -4.16
N LYS A 164 2.72 11.86 -3.82
CA LYS A 164 2.69 10.67 -4.69
C LYS A 164 4.06 10.34 -5.30
N ARG A 165 5.11 10.40 -4.48
CA ARG A 165 6.50 10.15 -4.91
C ARG A 165 7.44 9.86 -3.75
N GLU A 166 8.61 9.31 -4.07
CA GLU A 166 9.78 9.33 -3.19
C GLU A 166 10.22 10.78 -2.94
N VAL A 167 10.56 11.10 -1.70
CA VAL A 167 11.00 12.47 -1.30
C VAL A 167 12.39 12.50 -0.68
N ALA A 168 12.91 11.36 -0.23
CA ALA A 168 14.26 11.27 0.31
C ALA A 168 14.77 9.83 0.27
N VAL A 169 16.08 9.66 0.07
CA VAL A 169 16.80 8.45 0.46
C VAL A 169 17.28 8.63 1.89
N LEU A 170 17.06 7.62 2.73
CA LEU A 170 17.40 7.66 4.15
C LEU A 170 18.78 7.03 4.40
N PRO A 171 19.52 7.50 5.43
CA PRO A 171 20.75 6.85 5.86
C PRO A 171 20.50 5.39 6.28
N PRO A 172 21.52 4.51 6.16
CA PRO A 172 21.44 3.18 6.76
C PRO A 172 21.19 3.30 8.27
N GLY A 173 20.30 2.44 8.78
CA GLY A 173 19.89 2.40 10.20
C GLY A 173 20.82 1.58 11.08
#